data_AF-A0A839UYK7-F1
#
_entry.id   AF-A0A839UYK7-F1
#
_cell.length_a   1.000
_cell.length_b   1.000
_cell.length_c   1.000
_cell.angle_alpha   90.00
_cell.angle_beta   90.00
_cell.angle_gamma   90.00
#
_symmetry.space_group_name_H-M   'P 1'
#
loop_
_entity.id
_entity.type
_entity.pdbx_description
1 polymer ?
#
loop_
_entity_poly.entity_id
_entity_poly.type
_entity_poly.pdbx_seq_one_letter_code
_entity_poly.pdbx_strand_id
1 'polypeptide(L)'
;MHDNILAGAAYLREMHDRYGSPGFLAAYNAGPGRYEDFRDRQRPLPPETLAYVAGLLPLLGQNGDAIPLPAARPDPLAWRRAPIFFARANDASANITARDLLPIAPHSAGLFVTVSDRESAP
;
A
#
# COMPACT_ATOMS: atom_id res chain seq x y z
N MET A 1 19.17 1.05 12.91
CA MET A 1 18.81 1.42 11.52
C MET A 1 19.39 0.45 10.49
N HIS A 2 20.61 -0.08 10.69
CA HIS A 2 21.21 -1.11 9.83
C HIS A 2 20.33 -2.37 9.69
N ASP A 3 19.66 -2.79 10.76
CA ASP A 3 18.83 -3.99 10.77
C ASP A 3 17.64 -3.91 9.80
N ASN A 4 17.06 -2.73 9.60
CA ASN A 4 15.95 -2.53 8.66
C ASN A 4 16.39 -2.70 7.21
N ILE A 5 17.61 -2.27 6.88
CA ILE A 5 18.17 -2.42 5.53
C ILE A 5 18.47 -3.90 5.28
N LEU A 6 19.09 -4.58 6.25
CA LEU A 6 19.37 -6.01 6.13
C LEU A 6 18.08 -6.84 6.02
N ALA A 7 17.11 -6.57 6.89
CA ALA A 7 15.82 -7.26 6.90
C ALA A 7 15.03 -7.00 5.60
N GLY A 8 14.98 -5.74 5.14
CA GLY A 8 14.32 -5.38 3.89
C GLY A 8 14.98 -6.04 2.67
N ALA A 9 16.31 -6.05 2.60
CA ALA A 9 17.05 -6.72 1.53
C ALA A 9 16.86 -8.25 1.57
N ALA A 10 16.87 -8.85 2.76
CA ALA A 10 16.59 -10.27 2.94
C ALA A 10 15.18 -10.63 2.47
N TYR A 11 14.19 -9.82 2.81
CA TYR A 11 12.81 -10.05 2.37
C TYR A 11 12.64 -9.89 0.86
N LEU A 12 13.29 -8.88 0.24
CA LEU A 12 13.33 -8.75 -1.22
C LEU A 12 13.98 -9.97 -1.90
N ARG A 13 15.07 -10.48 -1.32
CA ARG A 13 15.74 -11.69 -1.82
C ARG A 13 14.84 -12.92 -1.70
N GLU A 14 14.15 -13.09 -0.58
CA GLU A 14 13.18 -14.16 -0.38
C GLU A 14 12.06 -14.11 -1.45
N MET A 15 11.51 -12.93 -1.72
CA MET A 15 10.49 -12.76 -2.76
C MET A 15 11.04 -13.06 -4.16
N HIS A 16 12.28 -12.65 -4.43
CA HIS A 16 12.95 -12.93 -5.71
C HIS A 16 13.14 -14.42 -5.93
N ASP A 17 13.63 -15.13 -4.92
CA ASP A 17 13.85 -16.58 -5.01
C ASP A 17 12.52 -17.35 -5.15
N ARG A 18 11.42 -16.84 -4.58
CA ARG A 18 10.09 -17.50 -4.64
C ARG A 18 9.31 -17.22 -5.93
N TYR A 19 9.38 -16.00 -6.45
CA TYR A 19 8.48 -15.55 -7.52
C TYR A 19 9.19 -15.08 -8.80
N GLY A 20 10.53 -14.93 -8.76
CA GLY A 20 11.32 -14.47 -9.91
C GLY A 20 11.01 -13.03 -10.35
N SER A 21 11.70 -12.58 -11.39
CA SER A 21 11.36 -11.32 -12.08
C SER A 21 10.23 -11.56 -13.09
N PRO A 22 9.22 -10.67 -13.19
CA PRO A 22 8.98 -9.47 -12.38
C PRO A 22 8.15 -9.73 -11.11
N GLY A 23 7.74 -10.97 -10.86
CA GLY A 23 6.79 -11.36 -9.81
C GLY A 23 7.15 -10.91 -8.39
N PHE A 24 8.44 -10.88 -8.06
CA PHE A 24 8.90 -10.49 -6.73
C PHE A 24 8.56 -9.05 -6.36
N LEU A 25 8.54 -8.12 -7.33
CA LEU A 25 8.17 -6.71 -7.08
C LEU A 25 6.68 -6.59 -6.74
N ALA A 26 5.85 -7.37 -7.44
CA ALA A 26 4.43 -7.43 -7.15
C ALA A 26 4.19 -8.05 -5.78
N ALA A 27 4.84 -9.18 -5.47
CA ALA A 27 4.71 -9.84 -4.16
C ALA A 27 5.23 -8.99 -2.99
N TYR A 28 6.32 -8.24 -3.17
CA TYR A 28 6.83 -7.33 -2.14
C TYR A 28 5.85 -6.21 -1.83
N ASN A 29 5.24 -5.58 -2.85
CA ASN A 29 4.33 -4.45 -2.66
C ASN A 29 2.92 -4.87 -2.23
N ALA A 30 2.36 -5.89 -2.88
CA ALA A 30 1.00 -6.36 -2.63
C ALA A 30 0.91 -7.45 -1.55
N GLY A 31 2.02 -8.08 -1.19
CA GLY A 31 2.09 -9.24 -0.31
C GLY A 31 2.03 -10.58 -1.07
N PRO A 32 2.70 -11.64 -0.56
CA PRO A 32 2.74 -12.99 -1.13
C PRO A 32 1.36 -13.54 -1.53
N GLY A 33 0.42 -13.58 -0.58
CA GLY A 33 -0.90 -14.17 -0.82
C GLY A 33 -1.73 -13.42 -1.86
N ARG A 34 -1.57 -12.10 -1.99
CA ARG A 34 -2.27 -11.33 -3.03
C ARG A 34 -1.67 -11.59 -4.40
N TYR A 35 -0.35 -11.75 -4.49
CA TYR A 35 0.32 -12.13 -5.73
C TYR A 35 -0.03 -13.56 -6.16
N GLU A 36 -0.11 -14.49 -5.21
CA GLU A 36 -0.55 -15.87 -5.44
C GLU A 36 -2.00 -15.93 -5.93
N ASP A 37 -2.92 -15.18 -5.31
CA ASP A 37 -4.29 -15.02 -5.79
C ASP A 37 -4.36 -14.48 -7.23
N PHE A 38 -3.48 -13.53 -7.58
CA PHE A 38 -3.38 -13.03 -8.94
C PHE A 38 -2.89 -14.11 -9.90
N ARG A 39 -1.82 -14.82 -9.56
CA ARG A 39 -1.21 -15.84 -10.41
C ARG A 39 -2.15 -17.04 -10.61
N ASP A 40 -2.73 -17.53 -9.52
CA ASP A 40 -3.42 -18.83 -9.50
C ASP A 40 -4.93 -18.69 -9.76
N ARG A 41 -5.52 -17.55 -9.36
CA ARG A 41 -6.97 -17.31 -9.46
C ARG A 41 -7.33 -16.15 -10.38
N GLN A 42 -6.34 -15.53 -11.04
CA GLN A 42 -6.52 -14.40 -11.95
C GLN A 42 -7.25 -13.22 -11.31
N ARG A 43 -7.11 -13.05 -9.98
CA ARG A 43 -7.65 -11.87 -9.28
C ARG A 43 -6.78 -10.66 -9.62
N PRO A 44 -7.36 -9.52 -10.01
CA PRO A 44 -6.57 -8.36 -10.42
C PRO A 44 -5.75 -7.80 -9.25
N LEU A 45 -4.50 -7.42 -9.53
CA LEU A 45 -3.68 -6.67 -8.59
C LEU A 45 -4.18 -5.22 -8.45
N PRO A 46 -3.92 -4.56 -7.30
CA PRO A 46 -4.21 -3.14 -7.15
C PRO A 46 -3.48 -2.30 -8.21
N PRO A 47 -4.11 -1.25 -8.76
CA PRO A 47 -3.47 -0.38 -9.74
C PRO A 47 -2.18 0.25 -9.21
N GLU A 48 -2.08 0.49 -7.90
CA GLU A 48 -0.88 0.98 -7.23
C GLU A 48 0.29 -0.02 -7.33
N THR A 49 0.01 -1.32 -7.21
CA THR A 49 1.02 -2.39 -7.37
C THR A 49 1.48 -2.49 -8.82
N LEU A 50 0.54 -2.39 -9.77
CA LEU A 50 0.84 -2.39 -11.19
C LEU A 50 1.73 -1.19 -11.56
N ALA A 51 1.39 -0.02 -11.06
CA ALA A 51 2.18 1.19 -11.19
C ALA A 51 3.58 1.04 -10.58
N TYR A 52 3.67 0.51 -9.36
CA TYR A 52 4.95 0.25 -8.69
C TYR A 52 5.89 -0.63 -9.52
N VAL A 53 5.37 -1.75 -10.04
CA VAL A 53 6.15 -2.68 -10.88
C VAL A 53 6.59 -1.99 -12.18
N ALA A 54 5.67 -1.33 -12.87
CA ALA A 54 5.97 -0.62 -14.12
C ALA A 54 7.01 0.50 -13.94
N GLY A 55 7.00 1.16 -12.79
CA GLY A 55 7.97 2.20 -12.45
C GLY A 55 9.37 1.66 -12.18
N LEU A 56 9.51 0.42 -11.69
CA LEU A 56 10.80 -0.14 -11.28
C LEU A 56 11.47 -1.04 -12.31
N LEU A 57 10.71 -1.72 -13.17
CA LEU A 57 11.29 -2.62 -14.18
C LEU A 57 12.37 -1.96 -15.06
N PRO A 58 12.21 -0.71 -15.53
CA PRO A 58 13.24 -0.05 -16.33
C PRO A 58 14.53 0.23 -15.56
N LEU A 59 14.45 0.52 -14.26
CA LEU A 59 15.61 0.79 -13.43
C LEU A 59 16.44 -0.48 -13.18
N LEU A 60 15.80 -1.64 -13.27
CA LEU A 60 16.42 -2.95 -13.10
C LEU A 60 16.91 -3.56 -14.43
N GLY A 61 16.75 -2.86 -15.55
CA GLY A 61 17.07 -3.36 -16.89
C GLY A 61 16.09 -4.43 -17.40
N GLN A 62 14.93 -4.60 -16.77
CA GLN A 62 13.97 -5.69 -16.99
C GLN A 62 12.83 -5.27 -17.95
N ASN A 63 13.18 -4.68 -19.09
CA ASN A 63 12.21 -4.13 -20.04
C ASN A 63 11.47 -5.21 -20.85
N GLY A 64 11.96 -6.45 -20.88
CA GLY A 64 11.44 -7.55 -21.71
C GLY A 64 10.51 -8.54 -21.01
N ASP A 65 10.56 -8.63 -19.67
CA ASP A 65 9.82 -9.62 -18.87
C ASP A 65 8.57 -9.03 -18.20
N ALA A 66 8.16 -7.82 -18.59
CA ALA A 66 7.04 -7.13 -17.96
C ALA A 66 5.74 -7.95 -18.09
N ILE A 67 5.03 -8.14 -16.97
CA ILE A 67 3.64 -8.63 -17.00
C ILE A 67 2.87 -7.71 -17.97
N PRO A 68 1.99 -8.22 -18.85
CA PRO A 68 1.18 -7.38 -19.72
C PRO A 68 0.31 -6.44 -18.88
N LEU A 69 0.76 -5.20 -18.70
CA LEU A 69 0.07 -4.13 -17.98
C LEU A 69 -0.35 -3.05 -18.98
N PRO A 70 -1.53 -2.43 -18.82
CA PRO A 70 -1.83 -1.17 -19.47
C PRO A 70 -0.76 -0.13 -19.08
N ALA A 71 -0.03 0.40 -20.06
CA ALA A 71 1.07 1.30 -19.84
C ALA A 71 0.58 2.69 -19.39
N ALA A 72 0.39 2.86 -18.07
CA ALA A 72 0.33 4.16 -17.43
C ALA A 72 1.66 4.37 -16.67
N ARG A 73 2.42 5.41 -17.04
CA ARG A 73 3.62 5.79 -16.27
C ARG A 73 3.18 6.40 -14.94
N PRO A 74 3.55 5.82 -13.79
CA PRO A 74 3.25 6.43 -12.50
C PRO A 74 4.11 7.68 -12.29
N ASP A 75 3.56 8.70 -11.65
CA ASP A 75 4.35 9.82 -11.14
C ASP A 75 5.12 9.34 -9.89
N PRO A 76 6.48 9.31 -9.91
CA PRO A 76 7.29 8.87 -8.78
C PRO A 76 7.19 9.79 -7.55
N LEU A 77 6.58 10.98 -7.67
CA LEU A 77 6.30 11.89 -6.55
C LEU A 77 4.83 11.85 -6.10
N ALA A 78 3.99 10.99 -6.69
CA ALA A 78 2.58 10.88 -6.32
C ALA A 78 2.39 10.60 -4.81
N TRP A 79 3.28 9.82 -4.21
CA TRP A 79 3.25 9.50 -2.78
C TRP A 79 3.41 10.72 -1.87
N ARG A 80 4.07 11.80 -2.33
CA ARG A 80 4.19 13.05 -1.57
C ARG A 80 2.93 13.90 -1.62
N ARG A 81 2.08 13.64 -2.62
CA ARG A 81 0.85 14.40 -2.91
C ARG A 81 -0.40 13.60 -2.55
N ALA A 82 -0.25 12.33 -2.21
CA ALA A 82 -1.34 11.49 -1.78
C ALA A 82 -1.85 11.96 -0.41
N PRO A 83 -3.17 12.14 -0.23
CA PRO A 83 -3.72 12.49 1.07
C PRO A 83 -3.42 11.35 2.07
N ILE A 84 -3.05 11.73 3.30
CA ILE A 84 -2.72 10.76 4.38
C ILE A 84 -3.98 10.06 4.91
N PHE A 85 -5.16 10.61 4.61
CA PHE A 85 -6.44 10.03 4.98
C PHE A 85 -7.29 9.79 3.75
N PHE A 86 -7.80 8.57 3.59
CA PHE A 86 -8.82 8.25 2.60
C PHE A 86 -10.20 8.60 3.18
N ALA A 87 -10.89 9.59 2.61
CA ALA A 87 -12.31 9.75 2.86
C ALA A 87 -13.04 8.56 2.22
N ARG A 88 -13.75 7.76 3.01
CA ARG A 88 -14.65 6.74 2.47
C ARG A 88 -15.73 7.47 1.66
N ALA A 89 -15.66 7.38 0.35
CA ALA A 89 -16.70 7.89 -0.53
C ALA A 89 -17.95 7.01 -0.35
N ASN A 90 -18.76 7.37 0.63
CA ASN A 90 -20.15 6.94 0.71
C ASN A 90 -21.02 8.11 0.21
N ASP A 91 -21.75 7.79 -0.86
CA ASP A 91 -23.05 8.31 -1.24
C ASP A 91 -23.12 9.66 -1.99
N ALA A 92 -23.36 9.50 -3.31
CA ALA A 92 -24.23 10.28 -4.18
C ALA A 92 -24.33 11.81 -4.01
N SER A 93 -23.90 12.51 -5.08
CA SER A 93 -24.54 13.73 -5.62
C SER A 93 -25.15 14.72 -4.63
N ALA A 94 -24.33 15.64 -4.12
CA ALA A 94 -24.80 17.00 -3.86
C ALA A 94 -23.64 17.98 -4.02
N ASN A 95 -23.83 18.92 -4.94
CA ASN A 95 -22.99 20.07 -5.22
C ASN A 95 -22.88 20.95 -3.96
N ILE A 96 -21.78 20.88 -3.21
CA ILE A 96 -21.56 21.76 -2.05
C ILE A 96 -20.47 22.76 -2.44
N THR A 97 -20.91 23.94 -2.88
CA THR A 97 -20.06 25.10 -3.12
C THR A 97 -19.32 25.49 -1.84
N ALA A 98 -18.04 25.81 -2.00
CA ALA A 98 -17.14 26.31 -0.95
C ALA A 98 -17.68 27.58 -0.28
N ARG A 99 -18.53 27.42 0.74
CA ARG A 99 -18.91 28.53 1.63
C ARG A 99 -19.42 28.14 3.02
N ASP A 100 -19.48 26.86 3.37
CA ASP A 100 -20.00 26.43 4.67
C ASP A 100 -18.96 25.66 5.51
N LEU A 101 -17.75 26.21 5.60
CA LEU A 101 -16.77 25.81 6.59
C LEU A 101 -17.13 26.45 7.94
N LEU A 102 -18.00 25.79 8.71
CA LEU A 102 -17.98 25.94 10.16
C LEU A 102 -17.01 24.88 10.74
N PRO A 103 -16.18 25.24 11.73
CA PRO A 103 -15.22 24.32 12.30
C PRO A 103 -15.98 23.27 13.13
N ILE A 104 -16.07 22.05 12.60
CA ILE A 104 -16.46 20.90 13.42
C ILE A 104 -15.25 20.60 14.33
N ALA A 105 -15.33 21.13 15.55
CA ALA A 105 -14.46 20.77 16.65
C ALA A 105 -14.42 19.23 16.80
N PRO A 106 -13.22 18.61 16.91
CA PRO A 106 -13.13 17.19 17.19
C PRO A 106 -13.64 16.96 18.61
N HIS A 107 -14.86 16.42 18.73
CA HIS A 107 -15.33 15.84 19.98
C HIS A 107 -14.63 14.48 20.12
N SER A 108 -13.52 14.48 20.85
CA SER A 108 -12.81 13.28 21.26
C SER A 108 -13.69 12.49 22.23
N ALA A 109 -14.57 11.64 21.72
CA ALA A 109 -15.17 10.56 22.50
C ALA A 109 -14.15 9.41 22.57
N GLY A 110 -13.79 9.04 23.80
CA GLY A 110 -12.56 8.33 24.16
C GLY A 110 -12.27 7.05 23.39
N LEU A 111 -11.02 6.94 22.92
CA LEU A 111 -10.42 5.71 22.44
C LEU A 111 -9.11 5.44 23.20
N PHE A 112 -9.17 5.43 24.53
CA PHE A 112 -8.13 4.84 25.38
C PHE A 112 -8.79 3.99 26.44
N VAL A 113 -8.63 2.66 26.33
CA VAL A 113 -8.86 1.74 27.44
C VAL A 113 -7.66 1.86 28.37
N THR A 114 -7.91 2.24 29.63
CA THR A 114 -6.94 2.05 30.71
C THR A 114 -6.83 0.56 31.00
N VAL A 115 -5.63 -0.01 30.86
CA VAL A 115 -5.36 -1.34 31.41
C VAL A 115 -5.17 -1.17 32.92
N SER A 116 -6.15 -1.58 33.71
CA SER A 116 -5.98 -1.70 35.16
C SER A 116 -5.22 -2.99 35.43
N ASP A 117 -3.98 -2.84 35.87
CA ASP A 117 -3.24 -3.89 36.55
C ASP A 117 -3.98 -4.22 37.87
N ARG A 118 -4.32 -5.50 38.06
CA ARG A 118 -4.83 -6.03 39.32
C ARG A 118 -3.65 -6.65 40.05
N GLU A 119 -3.19 -6.00 41.10
CA GLU A 119 -2.43 -6.68 42.14
C GLU A 119 -3.17 -6.58 43.48
N SER A 120 -3.53 -7.75 44.01
CA SER A 120 -4.26 -7.96 45.26
C SER A 120 -3.34 -7.85 46.47
N ALA A 121 -3.77 -7.11 47.48
CA ALA A 121 -3.21 -7.17 48.82
C ALA A 121 -3.69 -8.41 49.58
N PRO A 122 -2.92 -8.85 50.59
CA PRO A 122 -3.48 -9.13 51.90
C PRO A 122 -3.07 -8.08 52.94
#